data_AF-A0A7K1H3I2-F1
#
_entry.id   AF-A0A7K1H3I2-F1
#
_cell.length_a   1.000
_cell.length_b   1.000
_cell.length_c   1.000
_cell.angle_alpha   90.00
_cell.angle_beta   90.00
_cell.angle_gamma   90.00
#
_symmetry.space_group_name_H-M   'P 1'
#
loop_
_entity.id
_entity.type
_entity.pdbx_description
1 polymer ?
#
loop_
_entity_poly.entity_id
_entity_poly.type
_entity_poly.pdbx_seq_one_letter_code
_entity_poly.pdbx_strand_id
1 'polypeptide(L)'
;MPVNHAPVRFRPRRPAKVLLALGLLLGLVASTALVSPASARDVTASSADPLCNSSGFSQPPGPLTPIALTWSHIGSRSNSGTTYRYWMVQEVYTSTVVYRNSYVVRCSGTTLLSTTLIPTNGGFGTPYCTSSGDYNPPASSTTARYVGQRTSRESGFIGALTFRYWHREWLSVATLKWVYDSSYVVRC
;
A
#
# COMPACT_ATOMS: atom_id res chain seq x y z
N MET A 1 -27.50 63.96 -26.48
CA MET A 1 -28.96 64.08 -26.72
C MET A 1 -29.68 62.99 -25.92
N PRO A 2 -30.95 63.19 -25.53
CA PRO A 2 -31.41 63.22 -24.14
C PRO A 2 -31.93 61.89 -23.53
N VAL A 3 -32.36 62.05 -22.28
CA VAL A 3 -32.78 61.12 -21.22
C VAL A 3 -34.20 60.54 -21.39
N ASN A 4 -34.37 59.32 -20.87
CA ASN A 4 -35.60 58.64 -20.38
C ASN A 4 -36.74 58.32 -21.35
N HIS A 5 -37.21 57.05 -21.30
CA HIS A 5 -38.48 56.67 -20.64
C HIS A 5 -38.65 55.13 -20.63
N ALA A 6 -38.59 54.52 -19.44
CA ALA A 6 -39.47 53.40 -19.08
C ALA A 6 -40.74 54.02 -18.43
N PRO A 7 -41.87 53.32 -18.17
CA PRO A 7 -42.11 51.86 -18.13
C PRO A 7 -43.49 51.43 -18.68
N VAL A 8 -43.82 50.12 -18.69
CA VAL A 8 -45.15 49.64 -18.20
C VAL A 8 -45.02 48.28 -17.53
N ARG A 9 -45.41 48.22 -16.25
CA ARG A 9 -45.66 46.99 -15.48
C ARG A 9 -47.09 46.53 -15.72
N PHE A 10 -47.29 45.24 -15.96
CA PHE A 10 -48.58 44.58 -15.74
C PHE A 10 -48.38 43.34 -14.85
N ARG A 11 -48.75 43.48 -13.57
CA ARG A 11 -49.42 42.44 -12.76
C ARG A 11 -50.90 42.86 -12.70
N PRO A 12 -51.92 42.00 -12.43
CA PRO A 12 -51.85 40.73 -11.68
C PRO A 12 -52.80 39.61 -12.22
N ARG A 13 -52.71 38.40 -11.63
CA ARG A 13 -53.84 37.53 -11.19
C ARG A 13 -53.40 36.06 -11.01
N ARG A 14 -53.30 35.61 -9.75
CA ARG A 14 -53.73 34.24 -9.35
C ARG A 14 -55.24 34.31 -9.10
N PRO A 15 -56.03 33.22 -8.97
CA PRO A 15 -55.68 31.79 -8.81
C PRO A 15 -56.54 30.83 -9.69
N ALA A 16 -56.26 29.53 -9.68
CA ALA A 16 -57.29 28.46 -9.61
C ALA A 16 -56.63 27.08 -9.53
N LYS A 17 -56.97 26.35 -8.47
CA LYS A 17 -56.73 24.91 -8.30
C LYS A 17 -57.66 24.16 -9.27
N VAL A 18 -57.18 23.55 -10.34
CA VAL A 18 -57.85 22.40 -10.99
C VAL A 18 -56.81 21.66 -11.82
N LEU A 19 -56.28 20.56 -11.30
CA LEU A 19 -55.94 19.31 -12.02
C LEU A 19 -55.33 18.36 -10.99
N LEU A 20 -56.14 18.12 -9.96
CA LEU A 20 -55.92 17.16 -8.88
C LEU A 20 -57.17 16.28 -8.89
N ALA A 21 -57.32 15.48 -9.95
CA ALA A 21 -58.35 14.44 -10.09
C ALA A 21 -58.19 13.70 -11.44
N LEU A 22 -57.20 12.83 -11.57
CA LEU A 22 -57.30 11.61 -12.39
C LEU A 22 -56.03 10.76 -12.12
N GLY A 23 -56.20 9.59 -11.51
CA GLY A 23 -55.09 8.67 -11.27
C GLY A 23 -55.16 7.92 -9.95
N LEU A 24 -56.16 8.21 -9.12
CA LEU A 24 -56.51 7.37 -7.97
C LEU A 24 -57.62 6.40 -8.38
N LEU A 25 -57.30 5.29 -9.04
CA LEU A 25 -58.15 4.10 -9.08
C LEU A 25 -57.29 2.85 -9.35
N LEU A 26 -57.02 2.14 -8.26
CA LEU A 26 -56.95 0.67 -8.12
C LEU A 26 -56.13 -0.17 -9.12
N GLY A 27 -55.14 -0.87 -8.55
CA GLY A 27 -54.52 -2.05 -9.15
C GLY A 27 -53.51 -2.73 -8.22
N LEU A 28 -53.92 -3.04 -6.98
CA LEU A 28 -53.22 -4.02 -6.15
C LEU A 28 -53.13 -5.34 -6.93
N VAL A 29 -51.94 -5.93 -7.03
CA VAL A 29 -51.59 -7.35 -6.79
C VAL A 29 -50.25 -7.63 -7.48
N ALA A 30 -49.22 -7.91 -6.68
CA ALA A 30 -48.18 -8.92 -6.87
C ALA A 30 -46.86 -8.46 -6.22
N SER A 31 -46.69 -8.83 -4.96
CA SER A 31 -45.39 -8.92 -4.30
C SER A 31 -44.55 -9.95 -5.06
N THR A 32 -43.78 -9.52 -6.05
CA THR A 32 -42.63 -10.30 -6.51
C THR A 32 -41.42 -9.78 -5.75
N ALA A 33 -40.90 -10.63 -4.87
CA ALA A 33 -39.64 -10.43 -4.22
C ALA A 33 -38.57 -10.16 -5.28
N LEU A 34 -38.18 -8.90 -5.43
CA LEU A 34 -36.96 -8.52 -6.12
C LEU A 34 -35.82 -9.08 -5.27
N VAL A 35 -35.36 -10.25 -5.69
CA VAL A 35 -34.04 -10.78 -5.38
C VAL A 35 -33.08 -9.60 -5.53
N SER A 36 -32.50 -9.17 -4.42
CA SER A 36 -31.44 -8.16 -4.45
C SER A 36 -30.39 -8.68 -5.41
N PRO A 37 -30.07 -7.98 -6.52
CA PRO A 37 -28.87 -8.35 -7.26
C PRO A 37 -27.72 -8.18 -6.27
N ALA A 38 -27.01 -9.28 -6.05
CA ALA A 38 -25.79 -9.31 -5.27
C ALA A 38 -24.96 -8.10 -5.67
N SER A 39 -24.50 -7.35 -4.66
CA SER A 39 -23.58 -6.23 -4.77
C SER A 39 -22.73 -6.36 -6.03
N ALA A 40 -23.05 -5.54 -7.03
CA ALA A 40 -22.11 -5.23 -8.09
C ALA A 40 -20.93 -4.62 -7.36
N ARG A 41 -19.92 -5.44 -7.09
CA ARG A 41 -18.64 -4.99 -6.56
C ARG A 41 -18.13 -4.01 -7.60
N ASP A 42 -18.03 -2.73 -7.25
CA ASP A 42 -17.45 -1.73 -8.13
C ASP A 42 -16.09 -2.25 -8.63
N VAL A 43 -16.02 -2.63 -9.91
CA VAL A 43 -14.80 -3.08 -10.59
C VAL A 43 -13.93 -1.87 -10.97
N THR A 44 -13.96 -0.81 -10.17
CA THR A 44 -13.23 0.44 -10.39
C THR A 44 -12.43 0.90 -9.18
N ALA A 45 -12.49 0.19 -8.05
CA ALA A 45 -11.36 0.21 -7.12
C ALA A 45 -10.27 -0.69 -7.73
N SER A 46 -9.28 -0.10 -8.39
CA SER A 46 -7.98 -0.76 -8.58
C SER A 46 -7.62 -1.37 -7.23
N SER A 47 -7.74 -2.69 -7.10
CA SER A 47 -7.65 -3.34 -5.79
C SER A 47 -6.26 -3.09 -5.26
N ALA A 48 -6.19 -2.27 -4.22
CA ALA A 48 -4.98 -1.80 -3.59
C ALA A 48 -4.03 -2.99 -3.35
N ASP A 49 -2.80 -2.96 -3.88
CA ASP A 49 -1.92 -4.12 -3.83
C ASP A 49 -1.60 -4.45 -2.36
N PRO A 50 -1.78 -5.71 -1.91
CA PRO A 50 -1.60 -6.07 -0.52
C PRO A 50 -0.16 -5.85 -0.04
N LEU A 51 0.84 -5.96 -0.92
CA LEU A 51 2.24 -5.65 -0.58
C LEU A 51 2.50 -4.16 -0.42
N CYS A 52 1.66 -3.30 -1.01
CA CYS A 52 1.73 -1.85 -0.88
C CYS A 52 0.92 -1.30 0.30
N ASN A 53 -0.10 -2.02 0.76
CA ASN A 53 -1.07 -1.52 1.74
C ASN A 53 -1.08 -2.28 3.08
N SER A 54 -0.71 -3.56 3.09
CA SER A 54 -0.66 -4.34 4.34
C SER A 54 0.56 -3.96 5.18
N SER A 55 0.35 -3.72 6.48
CA SER A 55 1.38 -3.51 7.50
C SER A 55 1.69 -4.76 8.33
N GLY A 56 1.06 -5.89 8.02
CA GLY A 56 1.19 -7.12 8.77
C GLY A 56 1.67 -8.26 7.90
N PHE A 57 0.82 -9.27 7.76
CA PHE A 57 1.08 -10.39 6.88
C PHE A 57 0.45 -10.17 5.51
N SER A 58 1.07 -10.75 4.49
CA SER A 58 0.51 -10.87 3.15
C SER A 58 0.77 -12.29 2.65
N GLN A 59 -0.20 -12.83 1.95
CA GLN A 59 -0.02 -14.03 1.13
C GLN A 59 -0.35 -13.59 -0.30
N PRO A 60 0.63 -13.13 -1.09
CA PRO A 60 0.35 -12.83 -2.48
C PRO A 60 -0.19 -14.12 -3.14
N PRO A 61 -1.28 -14.04 -3.92
CA PRO A 61 -1.87 -15.21 -4.53
C PRO A 61 -0.88 -15.80 -5.54
N GLY A 62 -0.26 -16.91 -5.16
CA GLY A 62 0.53 -17.77 -6.05
C GLY A 62 -0.20 -19.10 -6.23
N PRO A 63 -0.28 -19.64 -7.46
CA PRO A 63 -0.89 -20.93 -7.69
C PRO A 63 0.04 -22.04 -7.20
N LEU A 64 -0.47 -22.93 -6.35
CA LEU A 64 0.04 -24.30 -6.18
C LEU A 64 1.48 -24.43 -5.61
N THR A 65 1.66 -24.22 -4.31
CA THR A 65 2.73 -24.88 -3.56
C THR A 65 2.20 -25.39 -2.21
N PRO A 66 2.55 -26.61 -1.77
CA PRO A 66 2.10 -27.19 -0.48
C PRO A 66 2.69 -26.48 0.76
N ILE A 67 3.43 -25.41 0.53
CA ILE A 67 4.19 -24.66 1.51
C ILE A 67 3.44 -23.36 1.80
N ALA A 68 3.00 -23.18 3.05
CA ALA A 68 2.43 -21.92 3.51
C ALA A 68 3.52 -20.85 3.59
N LEU A 69 3.79 -20.18 2.46
CA LEU A 69 4.64 -19.01 2.43
C LEU A 69 3.89 -17.82 3.03
N THR A 70 4.53 -17.16 3.98
CA THR A 70 4.00 -15.99 4.67
C THR A 70 4.94 -14.82 4.41
N TRP A 71 4.40 -13.73 3.88
CA TRP A 71 5.14 -12.49 3.72
C TRP A 71 4.87 -11.61 4.92
N SER A 72 5.94 -11.21 5.59
CA SER A 72 5.93 -10.45 6.82
C SER A 72 6.46 -9.06 6.57
N HIS A 73 5.63 -8.03 6.76
CA HIS A 73 6.09 -6.65 6.65
C HIS A 73 7.10 -6.35 7.76
N ILE A 74 8.20 -5.72 7.38
CA ILE A 74 9.28 -5.34 8.31
C ILE A 74 9.25 -3.85 8.60
N GLY A 75 9.09 -3.05 7.56
CA GLY A 75 9.14 -1.61 7.63
C GLY A 75 9.09 -0.99 6.25
N SER A 76 9.11 0.34 6.20
CA SER A 76 8.97 1.09 4.96
C SER A 76 9.85 2.33 4.99
N ARG A 77 10.32 2.76 3.82
CA ARG A 77 11.04 4.02 3.63
C ARG A 77 10.53 4.69 2.36
N SER A 78 10.35 6.01 2.38
CA SER A 78 9.83 6.74 1.23
C SER A 78 10.85 7.75 0.71
N ASN A 79 11.01 7.78 -0.61
CA ASN A 79 11.86 8.72 -1.32
C ASN A 79 11.05 9.34 -2.44
N SER A 80 10.87 10.66 -2.39
CA SER A 80 10.34 11.45 -3.51
C SER A 80 9.04 10.89 -4.13
N GLY A 81 8.05 10.54 -3.32
CA GLY A 81 6.74 10.03 -3.77
C GLY A 81 6.70 8.52 -4.05
N THR A 82 7.82 7.81 -3.93
CA THR A 82 7.87 6.35 -3.97
C THR A 82 8.07 5.80 -2.57
N THR A 83 7.33 4.74 -2.20
CA THR A 83 7.51 4.03 -0.94
C THR A 83 8.11 2.65 -1.18
N TYR A 84 9.22 2.36 -0.53
CA TYR A 84 9.89 1.07 -0.50
C TYR A 84 9.46 0.31 0.75
N ARG A 85 8.76 -0.80 0.60
CA ARG A 85 8.28 -1.64 1.69
C ARG A 85 9.07 -2.94 1.73
N TYR A 86 9.53 -3.30 2.91
CA TYR A 86 10.42 -4.42 3.11
C TYR A 86 9.65 -5.60 3.67
N TRP A 87 9.86 -6.76 3.05
CA TRP A 87 9.11 -7.97 3.32
C TRP A 87 10.07 -9.14 3.55
N MET A 88 9.83 -9.89 4.61
CA MET A 88 10.46 -11.19 4.85
C MET A 88 9.51 -12.29 4.38
N VAL A 89 9.99 -13.18 3.53
CA VAL A 89 9.27 -14.39 3.15
C VAL A 89 9.70 -15.51 4.07
N GLN A 90 8.72 -16.10 4.73
CA GLN A 90 8.91 -17.17 5.68
C GLN A 90 8.11 -18.40 5.26
N GLU A 91 8.68 -19.56 5.47
CA GLU A 91 8.03 -20.85 5.30
C GLU A 91 7.64 -21.42 6.67
N VAL A 92 6.42 -21.91 6.78
CA VAL A 92 5.92 -22.54 8.01
C VAL A 92 6.05 -24.06 7.88
N TYR A 93 6.97 -24.65 8.65
CA TYR A 93 7.14 -26.09 8.80
C TYR A 93 6.56 -26.55 10.13
N THR A 94 5.37 -27.16 10.12
CA THR A 94 4.65 -27.63 11.32
C THR A 94 4.44 -26.51 12.37
N SER A 95 5.40 -26.31 13.28
CA SER A 95 5.42 -25.26 14.31
C SER A 95 6.57 -24.25 14.18
N THR A 96 7.40 -24.38 13.14
CA THR A 96 8.62 -23.58 12.97
C THR A 96 8.50 -22.66 11.76
N VAL A 97 8.84 -21.38 11.96
CA VAL A 97 8.88 -20.37 10.89
C VAL A 97 10.33 -20.19 10.44
N VAL A 98 10.59 -20.52 9.18
CA VAL A 98 11.94 -20.52 8.58
C VAL A 98 12.02 -19.44 7.51
N TYR A 99 13.06 -18.62 7.60
CA TYR A 99 13.41 -17.60 6.62
C TYR A 99 13.67 -18.27 5.27
N ARG A 100 13.10 -17.70 4.21
CA ARG A 100 13.40 -18.09 2.84
C ARG A 100 14.15 -17.00 2.10
N ASN A 101 13.52 -15.84 1.99
CA ASN A 101 13.97 -14.73 1.16
C ASN A 101 13.50 -13.39 1.73
N SER A 102 14.01 -12.30 1.17
CA SER A 102 13.57 -10.95 1.48
C SER A 102 13.34 -10.16 0.22
N TYR A 103 12.31 -9.32 0.20
CA TYR A 103 11.97 -8.48 -0.95
C TYR A 103 11.79 -7.03 -0.53
N VAL A 104 12.21 -6.13 -1.42
CA VAL A 104 11.82 -4.73 -1.38
C VAL A 104 10.77 -4.53 -2.45
N VAL A 105 9.64 -3.98 -2.03
CA VAL A 105 8.49 -3.70 -2.87
C VAL A 105 8.42 -2.19 -3.06
N ARG A 106 8.45 -1.75 -4.32
CA ARG A 106 8.36 -0.34 -4.67
C ARG A 106 6.91 0.00 -4.99
N CYS A 107 6.36 1.00 -4.30
CA CYS A 107 4.96 1.39 -4.41
C CYS A 107 4.81 2.88 -4.76
N SER A 108 3.81 3.19 -5.57
CA SER A 108 3.29 4.55 -5.77
C SER A 108 1.90 4.61 -5.15
N GLY A 109 1.79 5.19 -3.96
CA GLY A 109 0.57 5.07 -3.15
C GLY A 109 0.24 3.60 -2.89
N THR A 110 -0.90 3.14 -3.38
CA THR A 110 -1.41 1.78 -3.22
C THR A 110 -1.01 0.83 -4.36
N THR A 111 -0.36 1.36 -5.41
CA THR A 111 -0.01 0.62 -6.63
C THR A 111 1.39 0.03 -6.54
N LEU A 112 1.51 -1.26 -6.83
CA LEU A 112 2.78 -1.96 -6.96
C LEU A 112 3.50 -1.52 -8.24
N LEU A 113 4.72 -1.00 -8.11
CA LEU A 113 5.60 -0.67 -9.24
C LEU A 113 6.58 -1.80 -9.54
N SER A 114 7.19 -2.40 -8.50
CA SER A 114 8.13 -3.51 -8.67
C SER A 114 8.33 -4.29 -7.37
N THR A 115 8.75 -5.55 -7.50
CA THR A 115 9.17 -6.42 -6.40
C THR A 115 10.58 -6.93 -6.69
N THR A 116 11.53 -6.64 -5.82
CA THR A 116 12.95 -6.96 -6.03
C THR A 116 13.48 -7.79 -4.88
N LEU A 117 14.12 -8.93 -5.18
CA LEU A 117 14.80 -9.75 -4.18
C LEU A 117 15.96 -8.95 -3.57
N ILE A 118 16.06 -8.96 -2.24
CA ILE A 118 17.11 -8.30 -1.51
C ILE A 118 18.20 -9.32 -1.16
N PRO A 119 19.48 -9.05 -1.48
CA PRO A 119 20.57 -9.90 -1.05
C PRO A 119 20.68 -9.90 0.48
N THR A 120 20.91 -11.09 1.05
CA THR A 120 21.12 -11.28 2.49
C THR A 120 22.55 -11.74 2.74
N ASN A 121 23.30 -10.94 3.49
CA ASN A 121 24.71 -11.17 3.77
C ASN A 121 24.95 -11.38 5.27
N GLY A 122 25.96 -12.18 5.64
CA GLY A 122 26.39 -12.28 7.03
C GLY A 122 27.03 -10.98 7.52
N GLY A 123 26.70 -10.54 8.73
CA GLY A 123 27.26 -9.31 9.30
C GLY A 123 27.60 -9.38 10.79
N PHE A 124 27.78 -10.58 11.34
CA PHE A 124 28.22 -10.75 12.73
C PHE A 124 29.44 -9.87 13.04
N GLY A 125 29.38 -9.12 14.15
CA GLY A 125 30.44 -8.19 14.56
C GLY A 125 30.52 -6.89 13.76
N THR A 126 29.69 -6.69 12.73
CA THR A 126 29.63 -5.44 11.97
C THR A 126 28.72 -4.41 12.64
N PRO A 127 28.94 -3.11 12.38
CA PRO A 127 28.04 -2.06 12.84
C PRO A 127 26.58 -2.29 12.38
N TYR A 128 26.36 -2.86 11.20
CA TYR A 128 25.02 -3.16 10.68
C TYR A 128 24.25 -4.21 11.50
N CYS A 129 24.93 -5.00 12.32
CA CYS A 129 24.30 -5.94 13.25
C CYS A 129 24.04 -5.39 14.64
N THR A 130 24.70 -4.30 15.03
CA THR A 130 24.59 -3.74 16.38
C THR A 130 23.72 -2.50 16.42
N SER A 131 23.75 -1.65 15.40
CA SER A 131 22.96 -0.40 15.38
C SER A 131 21.55 -0.59 14.83
N SER A 132 20.63 0.14 15.45
CA SER A 132 19.25 0.39 15.03
C SER A 132 19.04 1.80 14.47
N GLY A 133 20.13 2.55 14.25
CA GLY A 133 20.12 3.90 13.70
C GLY A 133 20.79 3.98 12.33
N ASP A 134 20.62 5.11 11.67
CA ASP A 134 21.18 5.37 10.35
C ASP A 134 22.72 5.39 10.37
N TYR A 135 23.33 4.79 9.37
CA TYR A 135 24.77 4.81 9.14
C TYR A 135 25.12 5.79 8.04
N ASN A 136 25.76 6.88 8.45
CA ASN A 136 26.51 7.75 7.55
C ASN A 136 27.97 7.28 7.57
N PRO A 137 28.56 6.80 6.45
CA PRO A 137 30.00 6.90 6.31
C PRO A 137 30.36 8.39 6.33
N PRO A 138 31.49 8.79 6.95
CA PRO A 138 31.80 10.18 7.21
C PRO A 138 31.82 10.97 5.89
N ALA A 139 31.03 12.05 5.83
CA ALA A 139 31.00 13.07 4.76
C ALA A 139 30.32 12.76 3.40
N SER A 140 29.66 11.62 3.17
CA SER A 140 29.22 11.28 1.80
C SER A 140 27.77 11.66 1.45
N SER A 141 27.54 11.99 0.19
CA SER A 141 26.24 12.03 -0.50
C SER A 141 25.48 10.70 -0.47
N THR A 142 25.85 9.72 0.36
CA THR A 142 25.21 8.41 0.50
C THR A 142 25.02 8.05 1.98
N THR A 143 23.94 7.36 2.29
CA THR A 143 23.60 6.93 3.66
C THR A 143 22.86 5.61 3.62
N ALA A 144 23.10 4.76 4.63
CA ALA A 144 22.31 3.56 4.86
C ALA A 144 21.35 3.81 6.02
N ARG A 145 20.05 3.75 5.74
CA ARG A 145 18.99 3.97 6.72
C ARG A 145 18.52 2.64 7.28
N TYR A 146 18.42 2.56 8.60
CA TYR A 146 17.85 1.38 9.23
C TYR A 146 16.34 1.36 8.98
N VAL A 147 15.81 0.23 8.53
CA VAL A 147 14.38 0.08 8.23
C VAL A 147 13.67 -0.66 9.35
N GLY A 148 14.27 -1.74 9.83
CA GLY A 148 13.66 -2.64 10.79
C GLY A 148 14.39 -3.97 10.86
N GLN A 149 13.90 -4.85 11.72
CA GLN A 149 14.47 -6.18 11.89
C GLN A 149 13.38 -7.21 12.18
N ARG A 150 13.71 -8.47 11.94
CA ARG A 150 12.88 -9.59 12.37
C ARG A 150 13.74 -10.81 12.64
N THR A 151 13.35 -11.56 13.65
CA THR A 151 14.02 -12.81 14.03
C THR A 151 13.33 -13.98 13.36
N SER A 152 14.11 -14.86 12.75
CA SER A 152 13.62 -16.08 12.11
C SER A 152 14.71 -17.15 12.13
N ARG A 153 14.35 -18.43 12.09
CA ARG A 153 15.34 -19.48 11.83
C ARG A 153 15.72 -19.47 10.36
N GLU A 154 16.90 -19.95 10.01
CA GLU A 154 17.30 -20.19 8.63
C GLU A 154 17.93 -21.58 8.52
N SER A 155 17.62 -22.29 7.43
CA SER A 155 18.22 -23.59 7.17
C SER A 155 19.76 -23.49 7.18
N GLY A 156 20.41 -24.39 7.91
CA GLY A 156 21.86 -24.40 8.09
C GLY A 156 22.36 -23.68 9.35
N PHE A 157 21.49 -23.02 10.13
CA PHE A 157 21.83 -22.42 11.41
C PHE A 157 21.08 -23.10 12.57
N ILE A 158 21.78 -23.32 13.68
CA ILE A 158 21.24 -24.01 14.87
C ILE A 158 20.24 -23.12 15.63
N GLY A 159 20.47 -21.80 15.61
CA GLY A 159 19.69 -20.80 16.33
C GLY A 159 18.79 -19.95 15.44
N ALA A 160 17.96 -19.12 16.09
CA ALA A 160 17.27 -18.04 15.40
C ALA A 160 18.25 -16.89 15.13
N LEU A 161 18.10 -16.29 13.96
CA LEU A 161 18.92 -15.20 13.46
C LEU A 161 18.08 -13.93 13.40
N THR A 162 18.70 -12.79 13.66
CA THR A 162 18.10 -11.47 13.47
C THR A 162 18.49 -10.92 12.11
N PHE A 163 17.49 -10.77 11.24
CA PHE A 163 17.66 -10.16 9.93
C PHE A 163 17.39 -8.66 10.06
N ARG A 164 18.39 -7.82 9.79
CA ARG A 164 18.29 -6.36 9.82
C ARG A 164 18.24 -5.80 8.41
N TYR A 165 17.27 -4.94 8.15
CA TYR A 165 16.96 -4.41 6.83
C TYR A 165 17.47 -2.98 6.70
N TRP A 166 18.18 -2.72 5.62
CA TRP A 166 18.82 -1.44 5.37
C TRP A 166 18.42 -0.88 4.00
N HIS A 167 18.12 0.41 3.99
CA HIS A 167 17.80 1.18 2.79
C HIS A 167 18.95 2.13 2.48
N ARG A 168 19.66 1.90 1.37
CA ARG A 168 20.70 2.81 0.93
C ARG A 168 20.11 3.85 0.00
N GLU A 169 20.45 5.11 0.26
CA GLU A 169 20.03 6.26 -0.53
C GLU A 169 21.21 7.20 -0.73
N TRP A 170 21.15 8.00 -1.80
CA TRP A 170 22.10 9.05 -2.09
C TRP A 170 21.41 10.38 -2.34
N LEU A 171 22.01 11.47 -1.89
CA LEU A 171 21.50 12.82 -2.10
C LEU A 171 21.87 13.26 -3.52
N SER A 172 20.88 13.36 -4.39
CA SER A 172 21.08 13.93 -5.72
C SER A 172 21.23 15.44 -5.62
N VAL A 173 22.41 15.94 -5.97
CA VAL A 173 22.67 17.38 -6.03
C VAL A 173 21.88 18.08 -7.14
N ALA A 174 21.49 17.34 -8.19
CA ALA A 174 20.73 17.89 -9.31
C ALA A 174 19.26 18.13 -8.93
N THR A 175 18.68 17.27 -8.08
CA THR A 175 17.26 17.37 -7.69
C THR A 175 17.06 17.78 -6.24
N LEU A 176 18.15 17.89 -5.47
CA LEU A 176 18.18 18.14 -4.02
C LEU A 176 17.29 17.18 -3.23
N LYS A 177 17.20 15.92 -3.69
CA LYS A 177 16.36 14.87 -3.10
C LYS A 177 17.17 13.61 -2.86
N TRP A 178 16.79 12.88 -1.81
CA TRP A 178 17.29 11.54 -1.59
C TRP A 178 16.71 10.59 -2.63
N VAL A 179 17.61 9.91 -3.33
CA VAL A 179 17.33 8.92 -4.37
C VAL A 179 17.69 7.55 -3.83
N TYR A 180 16.83 6.58 -4.08
CA TYR A 180 17.11 5.19 -3.75
C TYR A 180 18.35 4.69 -4.49
N ASP A 181 19.25 4.04 -3.77
CA ASP A 181 20.43 3.38 -4.33
C ASP A 181 20.18 1.86 -4.37
N SER A 182 20.07 1.25 -3.19
CA SER A 182 20.02 -0.19 -3.04
C SER A 182 19.37 -0.58 -1.71
N SER A 183 19.03 -1.86 -1.59
CA SER A 183 18.53 -2.48 -0.37
C SER A 183 19.41 -3.68 -0.06
N TYR A 184 19.63 -3.95 1.22
CA TYR A 184 20.31 -5.17 1.65
C TYR A 184 19.79 -5.61 3.02
N VAL A 185 19.88 -6.92 3.27
CA VAL A 185 19.60 -7.53 4.57
C VAL A 185 20.89 -8.03 5.17
N VAL A 186 21.08 -7.77 6.44
CA VAL A 186 22.22 -8.28 7.20
C VAL A 186 21.72 -9.35 8.17
N ARG A 187 22.32 -10.53 8.07
CA ARG A 187 22.13 -11.65 8.98
C ARG A 187 23.05 -11.47 10.20
N CYS A 188 22.39 -11.35 11.34
CA CYS A 188 22.91 -11.34 12.70
C CYS A 188 22.20 -12.47 13.47
#